data_AF-A0A3D0MHI8-F1
#
_entry.id   AF-A0A3D0MHI8-F1
#
_cell.length_a   1.000
_cell.length_b   1.000
_cell.length_c   1.000
_cell.angle_alpha   90.00
_cell.angle_beta   90.00
_cell.angle_gamma   90.00
#
_symmetry.space_group_name_H-M   'P 1'
#
loop_
_entity.id
_entity.type
_entity.pdbx_description
1 polymer ?
#
loop_
_entity_poly.entity_id
_entity_poly.type
_entity_poly.pdbx_seq_one_letter_code
_entity_poly.pdbx_strand_id
1 'polypeptide(L)' 'HDISRRVRGMFDKFMARDLDNDGDLDFIGTRGNSYPYDGVFWLEQVRSDEPRAAFQRARAQESNEMPLP' A
#
# COMPACT_ATOMS: atom_id res chain seq x y z
N HIS A 1 14.54 -4.26 4.06
CA HIS A 1 13.16 -3.74 4.14
C HIS A 1 12.85 -3.03 2.85
N ASP A 2 11.71 -3.33 2.24
CA ASP A 2 11.27 -2.65 1.02
C ASP A 2 10.69 -1.29 1.38
N ILE A 3 10.96 -0.28 0.55
CA ILE A 3 10.44 1.08 0.73
C ILE A 3 9.83 1.53 -0.59
N SER A 4 8.52 1.78 -0.62
CA SER A 4 7.85 2.33 -1.81
C SER A 4 7.85 3.85 -1.75
N ARG A 5 8.52 4.49 -2.71
CA ARG A 5 8.46 5.94 -2.94
C ARG A 5 7.90 6.22 -4.32
N ARG A 6 6.94 7.14 -4.43
CA ARG A 6 6.26 7.45 -5.70
C ARG A 6 6.34 8.94 -5.99
N VAL A 7 6.49 9.30 -7.27
CA VAL A 7 6.39 10.71 -7.71
C VAL A 7 5.01 11.29 -7.36
N ARG A 8 3.97 10.46 -7.42
CA ARG A 8 2.57 10.85 -7.17
C ARG A 8 1.96 9.93 -6.11
N GLY A 9 2.37 10.03 -4.85
CA GLY A 9 1.90 9.14 -3.78
C GLY A 9 1.92 9.80 -2.41
N MET A 10 1.01 10.75 -2.19
CA MET A 10 0.80 11.35 -0.87
C MET A 10 -0.11 10.41 -0.08
N PHE A 11 0.38 9.93 1.05
CA PHE A 11 -0.35 9.09 1.99
C PHE A 11 -0.53 9.87 3.28
N ASP A 12 -1.76 10.07 3.73
CA ASP A 12 -2.03 10.94 4.88
C ASP A 12 -2.32 10.15 6.16
N LYS A 13 -3.51 9.56 6.27
CA LYS A 13 -3.96 8.83 7.44
C LYS A 13 -3.98 7.34 7.16
N PHE A 14 -3.57 6.57 8.16
CA PHE A 14 -3.77 5.12 8.24
C PHE A 14 -4.65 4.79 9.44
N MET A 15 -5.52 3.80 9.29
CA MET A 15 -6.25 3.15 10.36
C MET A 15 -5.98 1.65 10.29
N ALA A 16 -5.68 1.03 11.43
CA ALA A 16 -5.49 -0.41 11.52
C ALA A 16 -6.81 -1.09 11.86
N ARG A 17 -7.20 -2.10 11.08
CA ARG A 17 -8.40 -2.92 11.30
C ARG A 17 -8.32 -4.19 10.46
N ASP A 18 -8.69 -5.32 11.02
CA ASP A 18 -8.97 -6.55 10.27
C ASP A 18 -10.20 -6.32 9.36
N LEU A 19 -9.99 -6.15 8.05
CA LEU A 19 -11.03 -5.74 7.12
C LEU A 19 -11.73 -6.91 6.44
N ASP A 20 -11.05 -8.03 6.26
CA ASP A 20 -11.59 -9.25 5.65
C ASP A 20 -11.90 -10.36 6.65
N ASN A 21 -11.62 -10.13 7.94
CA ASN A 21 -11.95 -10.99 9.06
C ASN A 21 -11.17 -12.32 9.06
N ASP A 22 -9.91 -12.27 8.64
CA ASP A 22 -8.99 -13.42 8.63
C ASP A 22 -8.12 -13.53 9.89
N GLY A 23 -8.18 -12.52 10.78
CA GLY A 23 -7.49 -12.50 12.06
C GLY A 23 -6.10 -11.86 12.02
N ASP A 24 -5.70 -11.22 10.92
CA ASP A 24 -4.56 -10.33 10.88
C ASP A 24 -4.93 -8.83 10.83
N LEU A 25 -3.92 -7.96 10.91
CA LEU A 25 -4.11 -6.52 11.03
C LEU A 25 -3.80 -5.84 9.70
N ASP A 26 -4.85 -5.39 9.02
CA ASP A 26 -4.73 -4.58 7.82
C ASP A 26 -4.60 -3.09 8.12
N PHE A 27 -4.31 -2.33 7.05
CA PHE A 27 -4.39 -0.88 7.05
C PHE A 27 -5.30 -0.33 5.95
N ILE A 28 -6.18 0.59 6.33
CA ILE A 28 -6.90 1.45 5.38
C ILE A 28 -6.37 2.87 5.49
N GLY A 29 -6.22 3.54 4.34
CA GLY A 29 -5.71 4.90 4.33
C GLY A 29 -6.21 5.74 3.17
N THR A 30 -5.95 7.04 3.26
CA THR A 30 -6.24 7.98 2.19
C THR A 30 -5.00 8.27 1.37
N ARG A 31 -5.21 8.38 0.06
CA ARG A 31 -4.18 8.70 -0.91
C ARG A 31 -4.61 9.90 -1.74
N GLY A 32 -3.74 10.92 -1.77
CA GLY A 32 -3.89 12.12 -2.57
C GLY A 32 -2.74 12.31 -3.55
N ASN A 33 -2.85 13.31 -4.43
CA ASN A 33 -1.87 13.63 -5.46
C ASN A 33 -1.40 12.40 -6.25
N SER A 34 -2.35 11.57 -6.67
CA SER A 34 -2.12 10.22 -7.19
C SER A 34 -2.87 9.95 -8.49
N TYR A 35 -3.36 11.01 -9.12
CA TYR A 35 -4.15 11.01 -10.36
C TYR A 35 -3.80 9.82 -11.30
N PRO A 36 -4.79 9.03 -11.73
CA PRO A 36 -6.23 9.17 -11.47
C PRO A 36 -6.70 8.52 -10.15
N TYR A 37 -5.78 8.07 -9.30
CA TYR A 37 -6.08 7.14 -8.21
C TYR A 37 -6.12 7.79 -6.82
N ASP A 38 -6.63 9.01 -6.74
CA ASP A 38 -6.95 9.63 -5.45
C ASP A 38 -8.12 8.89 -4.79
N GLY A 39 -8.14 8.84 -3.46
CA GLY A 39 -9.22 8.23 -2.70
C GLY A 39 -8.73 7.40 -1.53
N VAL A 40 -9.40 6.28 -1.29
CA VAL A 40 -9.10 5.35 -0.19
C VAL A 40 -8.44 4.10 -0.77
N PHE A 41 -7.47 3.55 -0.05
CA PHE A 41 -6.82 2.30 -0.39
C PHE A 41 -6.72 1.40 0.86
N TRP A 42 -6.57 0.10 0.60
CA TRP A 42 -6.40 -0.94 1.59
C TRP A 42 -5.05 -1.63 1.33
N LEU A 43 -4.28 -1.81 2.40
CA LEU A 43 -3.12 -2.70 2.46
C LEU A 43 -3.51 -3.91 3.30
N GLU A 44 -3.70 -5.01 2.60
CA GLU A 44 -3.94 -6.34 3.17
C GLU A 44 -2.63 -6.87 3.76
N GLN A 45 -2.64 -7.30 5.02
CA GLN A 45 -1.57 -8.15 5.52
C GLN A 45 -1.87 -9.56 5.00
N VAL A 46 -0.88 -10.26 4.47
CA VAL A 46 -1.06 -11.71 4.20
C VAL A 46 0.09 -12.50 4.80
N ARG A 47 -0.24 -13.52 5.59
CA ARG A 47 0.73 -14.42 6.20
C ARG A 47 1.16 -15.47 5.17
N SER A 48 2.45 -15.77 5.14
CA SER A 48 3.00 -16.79 4.26
C SER A 48 4.09 -17.57 4.96
N ASP A 49 4.16 -18.88 4.68
CA ASP A 49 5.20 -19.76 5.21
C ASP A 49 6.58 -19.47 4.58
N GLU A 50 6.56 -18.98 3.34
CA GLU A 50 7.76 -18.59 2.59
C GLU A 50 7.90 -17.06 2.47
N PRO A 51 9.13 -16.53 2.38
CA PRO A 51 9.36 -15.12 2.13
C PRO A 51 8.76 -14.66 0.80
N ARG A 52 8.13 -13.49 0.81
CA ARG A 52 7.59 -12.81 -0.38
C ARG A 52 7.87 -11.31 -0.30
N ALA A 53 7.69 -10.61 -1.41
CA ALA A 53 7.82 -9.16 -1.44
C ALA A 53 6.89 -8.52 -0.40
N ALA A 54 7.36 -7.48 0.31
CA ALA A 54 6.57 -6.85 1.36
C ALA A 54 5.34 -6.11 0.80
N PHE A 55 5.40 -5.72 -0.48
CA PHE A 55 4.30 -5.03 -1.15
C PHE A 55 4.00 -5.69 -2.50
N GLN A 56 2.73 -6.00 -2.72
CA GLN A 56 2.21 -6.34 -4.03
C GLN A 56 1.50 -5.11 -4.63
N ARG A 57 1.78 -4.83 -5.91
CA ARG A 57 1.12 -3.72 -6.60
C ARG A 57 -0.32 -4.11 -6.91
N ALA A 58 -1.27 -3.23 -6.57
CA ALA A 58 -2.68 -3.39 -6.93
C ALA A 58 -2.95 -3.28 -8.45
N ARG A 59 -1.95 -2.91 -9.25
CA ARG A 59 -2.08 -2.64 -10.69
C ARG A 59 -0.74 -2.73 -11.42
N ALA A 60 -0.80 -2.97 -12.72
CA ALA A 60 0.38 -3.05 -13.58
C ALA A 60 1.09 -1.70 -13.75
N GLN A 61 0.32 -0.62 -13.95
CA GLN A 61 0.85 0.74 -14.16
C GLN A 61 0.49 1.66 -12.99
N GLU A 62 1.51 2.27 -12.40
CA GLU A 62 1.42 3.33 -11.41
C GLU A 62 2.44 4.43 -11.77
N SER A 63 2.39 5.57 -11.10
CA SER A 63 3.40 6.59 -11.08
C SER A 63 4.80 6.03 -10.78
N ASN A 64 5.78 6.73 -11.35
CA ASN A 64 7.18 6.33 -11.30
C ASN A 64 7.64 6.17 -9.84
N GLU A 65 8.41 5.10 -9.63
CA GLU A 65 9.10 4.85 -8.39
C GLU A 65 10.29 5.80 -8.26
N MET A 66 10.50 6.33 -7.07
CA MET A 66 11.64 7.20 -6.78
C MET A 66 12.74 6.40 -6.11
N PRO A 67 14.03 6.62 -6.46
CA PRO A 67 15.15 5.95 -5.80
C PRO A 67 15.22 6.35 -4.33
N LEU A 68 15.97 5.60 -3.51
CA LEU A 68 16.31 6.01 -2.15
C LEU A 68 17.24 7.24 -2.19
N PRO A 69 17.23 8.11 -1.15
CA PRO A 69 18.17 9.22 -1.03
C PRO A 69 19.61 8.74 -0.92
#